data_AF-A0A078KQ06-F1
#
_entry.id   AF-A0A078KQ06-F1
#
_cell.length_a   1.000
_cell.length_b   1.000
_cell.length_c   1.000
_cell.angle_alpha   90.00
_cell.angle_beta   90.00
_cell.angle_gamma   90.00
#
_symmetry.space_group_name_H-M   'P 1'
#
loop_
_entity.id
_entity.type
_entity.pdbx_description
1 polymer ?
#
loop_
_entity_poly.entity_id
_entity_poly.type
_entity_poly.pdbx_seq_one_letter_code
_entity_poly.pdbx_strand_id
1 'polypeptide(L)'
;MQEKSEVSYSTWKEAYVQKLESDNAGRHGYQNHFYGKLLIENFEAQFADILPSLKVNEQFTNLVALYSSELRAAYGYEWDTSKVESSTHPKFLEFIDKLNEQGFLFKKEIKKFAPLFVQGNRTSPNGFLSQLPKDYLSELANYLEPHQSPQDAVQTMKDELQKAQDFYQQIRMFSYDAKEVAFSKQNGTQVTLDSSDAFEKWFSTLPLKTPVQLNEKYSVFKLDDNTLAMNSGPGTRGIQIKREGNSFIACNNQAADRAMKAVTQEDLALERNANLATSLAELKKALQTEPKKEVANEKSQPFSYNDKEIAFSKQNGTQVTLDASDYSKKWFATFPLKTSVQLNENYVIFKLDDNTLAINSGPGTPGIRIKREGNFFIACNNLAADRAVQGLTQEELTSARNANLVASLTELNRALQAKPKEQAVVAEKTEVCSVQ
;
A
#
# COMPACT_ATOMS: atom_id res chain seq x y z
N MET A 1 7.55 -11.37 -19.44
CA MET A 1 6.27 -10.82 -19.93
C MET A 1 6.37 -9.32 -19.85
N GLN A 2 6.31 -8.61 -20.97
CA GLN A 2 6.32 -7.14 -20.96
C GLN A 2 5.05 -6.64 -20.28
N GLU A 3 5.19 -5.83 -19.24
CA GLU A 3 4.11 -5.04 -18.65
C GLU A 3 3.49 -4.18 -19.76
N LYS A 4 2.25 -4.47 -20.15
CA LYS A 4 1.52 -3.60 -21.07
C LYS A 4 1.13 -2.34 -20.31
N SER A 5 1.63 -1.18 -20.74
CA SER A 5 1.37 0.10 -20.09
C SER A 5 -0.09 0.48 -20.23
N GLU A 6 -0.82 0.52 -19.11
CA GLU A 6 -2.16 1.10 -19.04
C GLU A 6 -2.07 2.63 -18.99
N VAL A 7 -2.93 3.30 -19.76
CA VAL A 7 -3.00 4.77 -19.81
C VAL A 7 -4.41 5.23 -19.41
N SER A 8 -4.54 6.48 -18.96
CA SER A 8 -5.87 7.09 -18.72
C SER A 8 -6.66 7.19 -20.02
N TYR A 9 -7.97 6.98 -19.94
CA TYR A 9 -8.88 7.13 -21.08
C TYR A 9 -8.76 8.51 -21.78
N SER A 10 -8.65 9.61 -21.03
CA SER A 10 -8.47 10.95 -21.60
C SER A 10 -7.22 11.06 -22.48
N THR A 11 -6.08 10.62 -21.96
CA THR A 11 -4.79 10.62 -22.66
C THR A 11 -4.83 9.73 -23.90
N TRP A 12 -5.46 8.55 -23.79
CA TRP A 12 -5.64 7.65 -24.92
C TRP A 12 -6.55 8.25 -25.99
N LYS A 13 -7.68 8.86 -25.60
CA LYS A 13 -8.63 9.48 -26.52
C LYS A 13 -7.95 10.56 -27.35
N GLU A 14 -7.19 11.43 -26.71
CA GLU A 14 -6.44 12.49 -27.41
C GLU A 14 -5.50 11.91 -28.47
N ALA A 15 -4.71 10.90 -28.10
CA ALA A 15 -3.81 10.22 -29.03
C ALA A 15 -4.56 9.48 -30.16
N TYR A 16 -5.68 8.84 -29.82
CA TYR A 16 -6.48 8.07 -30.78
C TYR A 16 -7.20 8.97 -31.79
N VAL A 17 -7.79 10.07 -31.33
CA VAL A 17 -8.43 11.07 -32.21
C VAL A 17 -7.39 11.72 -33.11
N GLN A 18 -6.22 12.10 -32.58
CA GLN A 18 -5.12 12.62 -33.40
C GLN A 18 -4.70 11.62 -34.49
N LYS A 19 -4.61 10.33 -34.16
CA LYS A 19 -4.32 9.28 -35.15
C LYS A 19 -5.40 9.18 -36.23
N LEU A 20 -6.68 9.24 -35.86
CA LEU A 20 -7.78 9.23 -36.81
C LEU A 20 -7.76 10.48 -37.72
N GLU A 21 -7.33 11.63 -37.21
CA GLU A 21 -7.19 12.87 -37.99
C GLU A 21 -6.01 12.81 -38.96
N SER A 22 -4.87 12.22 -38.55
CA SER A 22 -3.72 12.04 -39.43
C SER A 22 -3.95 11.02 -40.55
N ASP A 23 -4.77 10.00 -40.30
CA ASP A 23 -5.12 8.95 -41.27
C ASP A 23 -6.31 9.34 -42.17
N ASN A 24 -6.75 10.59 -42.16
CA ASN A 24 -7.95 11.09 -42.86
C ASN A 24 -7.74 11.32 -44.38
N ALA A 25 -6.69 10.73 -44.98
CA ALA A 25 -6.42 10.86 -46.40
C ALA A 25 -7.25 9.85 -47.23
N GLY A 26 -8.03 10.34 -48.20
CA GLY A 26 -8.82 9.52 -49.12
C GLY A 26 -10.18 9.07 -48.57
N ARG A 27 -11.02 8.49 -49.44
CA ARG A 27 -12.43 8.13 -49.12
C ARG A 27 -12.57 7.18 -47.93
N HIS A 28 -11.66 6.21 -47.79
CA HIS A 28 -11.70 5.23 -46.71
C HIS A 28 -11.15 5.77 -45.39
N GLY A 29 -10.19 6.72 -45.43
CA GLY A 29 -9.69 7.43 -44.25
C GLY A 29 -10.79 8.26 -43.57
N TYR A 30 -11.58 8.99 -44.38
CA TYR A 30 -12.70 9.80 -43.90
C TYR A 30 -13.79 8.98 -43.21
N GLN A 31 -14.13 7.81 -43.76
CA GLN A 31 -15.09 6.89 -43.14
C GLN A 31 -14.58 6.34 -41.80
N ASN A 32 -13.31 5.92 -41.75
CA ASN A 32 -12.73 5.38 -40.52
C ASN A 32 -12.69 6.43 -39.41
N HIS A 33 -12.32 7.67 -39.76
CA HIS A 33 -12.32 8.79 -38.84
C HIS A 33 -13.72 9.02 -38.24
N PHE A 34 -14.74 9.09 -39.08
CA PHE A 34 -16.10 9.37 -38.61
C PHE A 34 -16.69 8.27 -37.75
N TYR A 35 -16.64 7.00 -38.17
CA TYR A 35 -17.25 5.93 -37.37
C TYR A 35 -16.46 5.67 -36.08
N GLY A 36 -15.14 5.89 -36.08
CA GLY A 36 -14.34 5.86 -34.85
C GLY A 36 -14.75 6.95 -33.87
N LYS A 37 -14.94 8.18 -34.36
CA LYS A 37 -15.42 9.28 -33.53
C LYS A 37 -16.85 9.06 -33.02
N LEU A 38 -17.74 8.59 -33.88
CA LEU A 38 -19.14 8.30 -33.55
C LEU A 38 -19.26 7.21 -32.47
N LEU A 39 -18.44 6.15 -32.57
CA LEU A 39 -18.39 5.09 -31.55
C LEU A 39 -17.98 5.67 -30.18
N ILE A 40 -16.93 6.51 -30.16
CA ILE A 40 -16.42 7.16 -28.94
C ILE A 40 -17.47 8.10 -28.34
N GLU A 41 -18.10 8.96 -29.15
CA GLU A 41 -19.08 9.93 -28.67
C GLU A 41 -20.29 9.24 -28.02
N ASN A 42 -20.81 8.18 -28.63
CA ASN A 42 -21.90 7.39 -28.05
C ASN A 42 -21.49 6.68 -26.76
N PHE A 43 -20.26 6.13 -26.72
CA PHE A 43 -19.72 5.51 -25.51
C PHE A 43 -19.62 6.55 -24.38
N GLU A 44 -19.09 7.73 -24.65
CA GLU A 44 -18.95 8.79 -23.65
C GLU A 44 -20.29 9.29 -23.13
N ALA A 45 -21.30 9.41 -24.01
CA ALA A 45 -22.64 9.81 -23.63
C ALA A 45 -23.31 8.81 -22.67
N GLN A 46 -23.12 7.52 -22.88
CA GLN A 46 -23.72 6.48 -22.03
C GLN A 46 -22.92 6.21 -20.74
N PHE A 47 -21.61 6.48 -20.74
CA PHE A 47 -20.69 6.05 -19.70
C PHE A 47 -19.86 7.20 -19.09
N ALA A 48 -20.36 8.43 -19.15
CA ALA A 48 -19.70 9.63 -18.60
C ALA A 48 -19.16 9.42 -17.17
N ASP A 49 -19.92 8.72 -16.32
CA ASP A 49 -19.62 8.42 -14.92
C ASP A 49 -18.34 7.58 -14.70
N ILE A 50 -17.90 6.81 -15.69
CA ILE A 50 -16.76 5.89 -15.57
C ILE A 50 -15.49 6.40 -16.23
N LEU A 51 -15.60 7.36 -17.16
CA LEU A 51 -14.47 7.89 -17.95
C LEU A 51 -13.30 8.38 -17.10
N PRO A 52 -13.49 9.12 -15.96
CA PRO A 52 -12.37 9.61 -15.16
C PRO A 52 -11.53 8.49 -14.53
N SER A 53 -12.14 7.32 -14.32
CA SER A 53 -11.51 6.16 -13.69
C SER A 53 -11.08 5.08 -14.68
N LEU A 54 -11.45 5.19 -15.96
CA LEU A 54 -11.21 4.16 -16.95
C LEU A 54 -9.73 4.13 -17.35
N LYS A 55 -9.10 2.97 -17.13
CA LYS A 55 -7.77 2.64 -17.63
C LYS A 55 -7.92 1.84 -18.90
N VAL A 56 -7.19 2.24 -19.94
CA VAL A 56 -7.25 1.62 -21.25
C VAL A 56 -5.91 1.02 -21.61
N ASN A 57 -5.99 -0.09 -22.33
CA ASN A 57 -4.85 -0.86 -22.80
C ASN A 57 -5.03 -1.19 -24.29
N GLU A 58 -4.13 -2.01 -24.82
CA GLU A 58 -4.18 -2.44 -26.21
C GLU A 58 -5.48 -3.18 -26.57
N GLN A 59 -6.05 -3.96 -25.64
CA GLN A 59 -7.30 -4.68 -25.88
C GLN A 59 -8.47 -3.71 -26.08
N PHE A 60 -8.57 -2.68 -25.23
CA PHE A 60 -9.56 -1.61 -25.40
C PHE A 60 -9.43 -0.95 -26.77
N THR A 61 -8.19 -0.61 -27.15
CA THR A 61 -7.89 0.03 -28.44
C THR A 61 -8.31 -0.87 -29.62
N ASN A 62 -8.04 -2.17 -29.53
CA ASN A 62 -8.40 -3.14 -30.56
C ASN A 62 -9.92 -3.32 -30.69
N LEU A 63 -10.64 -3.32 -29.57
CA LEU A 63 -12.11 -3.37 -29.56
C LEU A 63 -12.70 -2.12 -30.23
N VAL A 64 -12.21 -0.93 -29.89
CA VAL A 64 -12.64 0.32 -30.53
C VAL A 64 -12.40 0.25 -32.05
N ALA A 65 -11.20 -0.16 -32.48
CA ALA A 65 -10.88 -0.27 -33.91
C ALA A 65 -11.77 -1.28 -34.64
N LEU A 66 -11.99 -2.45 -34.05
CA LEU A 66 -12.85 -3.50 -34.60
C LEU A 66 -14.29 -2.99 -34.78
N TYR A 67 -14.91 -2.51 -33.71
CA TYR A 67 -16.31 -2.11 -33.73
C TYR A 67 -16.56 -0.80 -34.49
N SER A 68 -15.56 0.06 -34.63
CA SER A 68 -15.60 1.19 -35.57
C SER A 68 -15.67 0.71 -37.02
N SER A 69 -14.89 -0.32 -37.37
CA SER A 69 -14.94 -0.93 -38.70
C SER A 69 -16.25 -1.68 -38.94
N GLU A 70 -16.81 -2.33 -37.92
CA GLU A 70 -18.11 -3.02 -38.04
C GLU A 70 -19.27 -2.04 -38.20
N LEU A 71 -19.28 -0.92 -37.45
CA LEU A 71 -20.26 0.15 -37.67
C LEU A 71 -20.16 0.77 -39.06
N ARG A 72 -18.93 0.98 -39.55
CA ARG A 72 -18.70 1.43 -40.93
C ARG A 72 -19.25 0.43 -41.95
N ALA A 73 -19.05 -0.87 -41.72
CA ALA A 73 -19.56 -1.91 -42.62
C ALA A 73 -21.09 -1.98 -42.61
N ALA A 74 -21.73 -1.71 -41.46
CA ALA A 74 -23.18 -1.72 -41.32
C ALA A 74 -23.85 -0.53 -42.03
N TYR A 75 -23.32 0.67 -41.86
CA TYR A 75 -23.95 1.90 -42.38
C TYR A 75 -23.37 2.41 -43.70
N GLY A 76 -22.15 2.03 -44.07
CA GLY A 76 -21.51 2.46 -45.30
C GLY A 76 -21.41 3.99 -45.43
N TYR A 77 -22.22 4.57 -46.31
CA TYR A 77 -22.31 6.02 -46.57
C TYR A 77 -23.57 6.67 -45.96
N GLU A 78 -24.27 6.01 -45.06
CA GLU A 78 -25.47 6.55 -44.40
C GLU A 78 -25.12 7.35 -43.13
N TRP A 79 -24.42 8.47 -43.34
CA TRP A 79 -23.87 9.31 -42.26
C TRP A 79 -24.93 9.90 -41.34
N ASP A 80 -26.06 10.34 -41.89
CA ASP A 80 -27.09 10.99 -41.09
C ASP A 80 -27.94 9.97 -40.33
N THR A 81 -28.22 8.81 -40.92
CA THR A 81 -28.85 7.67 -40.24
C THR A 81 -27.99 7.18 -39.08
N SER A 82 -26.69 6.99 -39.33
CA SER A 82 -25.77 6.51 -38.30
C SER A 82 -25.65 7.47 -37.10
N LYS A 83 -25.67 8.79 -37.29
CA LYS A 83 -25.68 9.74 -36.16
C LYS A 83 -26.89 9.57 -35.24
N VAL A 84 -28.04 9.20 -35.78
CA VAL A 84 -29.29 9.07 -35.02
C VAL A 84 -29.37 7.70 -34.33
N GLU A 85 -29.00 6.65 -35.03
CA GLU A 85 -29.32 5.27 -34.61
C GLU A 85 -28.16 4.52 -33.97
N SER A 86 -26.92 4.96 -34.17
CA SER A 86 -25.71 4.22 -33.77
C SER A 86 -25.66 3.85 -32.30
N SER A 87 -26.20 4.68 -31.39
CA SER A 87 -26.25 4.40 -29.94
C SER A 87 -27.12 3.19 -29.56
N THR A 88 -28.00 2.75 -30.46
CA THR A 88 -28.89 1.59 -30.28
C THR A 88 -28.62 0.47 -31.29
N HIS A 89 -27.66 0.67 -32.20
CA HIS A 89 -27.34 -0.29 -33.23
C HIS A 89 -26.77 -1.59 -32.62
N PRO A 90 -27.10 -2.79 -33.14
CA PRO A 90 -26.63 -4.06 -32.57
C PRO A 90 -25.11 -4.14 -32.39
N LYS A 91 -24.34 -3.58 -33.33
CA LYS A 91 -22.86 -3.54 -33.24
C LYS A 91 -22.32 -2.63 -32.15
N PHE A 92 -23.05 -1.56 -31.82
CA PHE A 92 -22.69 -0.73 -30.68
C PHE A 92 -23.00 -1.46 -29.37
N LEU A 93 -24.14 -2.13 -29.27
CA LEU A 93 -24.50 -2.93 -28.08
C LEU A 93 -23.51 -4.09 -27.86
N GLU A 94 -23.12 -4.78 -28.94
CA GLU A 94 -22.12 -5.85 -28.89
C GLU A 94 -20.75 -5.34 -28.41
N PHE A 95 -20.35 -4.14 -28.83
CA PHE A 95 -19.17 -3.45 -28.31
C PHE A 95 -19.24 -3.22 -26.80
N ILE A 96 -20.38 -2.73 -26.30
CA ILE A 96 -20.60 -2.54 -24.85
C ILE A 96 -20.53 -3.87 -24.10
N ASP A 97 -21.16 -4.93 -24.61
CA ASP A 97 -21.11 -6.25 -24.02
C ASP A 97 -19.67 -6.79 -23.95
N LYS A 98 -18.87 -6.61 -25.01
CA LYS A 98 -17.45 -6.99 -25.00
C LYS A 98 -16.64 -6.18 -24.01
N LEU A 99 -16.88 -4.88 -23.89
CA LEU A 99 -16.22 -4.07 -22.87
C LEU A 99 -16.58 -4.54 -21.44
N ASN A 100 -17.82 -4.97 -21.22
CA ASN A 100 -18.28 -5.51 -19.95
C ASN A 100 -17.65 -6.89 -19.65
N GLU A 101 -17.64 -7.82 -20.62
CA GLU A 101 -16.98 -9.14 -20.50
C GLU A 101 -15.50 -9.01 -20.17
N GLN A 102 -14.81 -8.02 -20.76
CA GLN A 102 -13.39 -7.76 -20.53
C GLN A 102 -13.13 -6.89 -19.29
N GLY A 103 -14.16 -6.57 -18.49
CA GLY A 103 -14.02 -5.88 -17.21
C GLY A 103 -13.75 -4.37 -17.31
N PHE A 104 -13.88 -3.75 -18.48
CA PHE A 104 -13.73 -2.30 -18.64
C PHE A 104 -14.92 -1.52 -18.06
N LEU A 105 -16.11 -2.14 -18.03
CA LEU A 105 -17.33 -1.55 -17.50
C LEU A 105 -17.62 -2.09 -16.10
N PHE A 106 -17.15 -1.39 -15.07
CA PHE A 106 -17.49 -1.75 -13.69
C PHE A 106 -18.98 -1.52 -13.42
N LYS A 107 -19.69 -2.57 -13.00
CA LYS A 107 -21.10 -2.50 -12.57
C LYS A 107 -21.28 -1.45 -11.47
N LYS A 108 -22.34 -0.62 -11.55
CA LYS A 108 -22.65 0.43 -10.55
C LYS A 108 -22.80 -0.15 -9.14
N GLU A 109 -23.26 -1.39 -9.06
CA GLU A 109 -23.39 -2.19 -7.84
C GLU A 109 -22.02 -2.44 -7.19
N ILE A 110 -20.99 -2.78 -7.98
CA ILE A 110 -19.64 -3.00 -7.46
C ILE A 110 -19.07 -1.70 -6.88
N LYS A 111 -19.33 -0.54 -7.50
CA LYS A 111 -18.94 0.77 -6.92
C LYS A 111 -19.62 1.05 -5.57
N LYS A 112 -20.83 0.53 -5.34
CA LYS A 112 -21.53 0.66 -4.06
C LYS A 112 -20.90 -0.20 -2.96
N PHE A 113 -20.43 -1.41 -3.30
CA PHE A 113 -19.86 -2.34 -2.33
C PHE A 113 -18.34 -2.21 -2.15
N ALA A 114 -17.59 -1.79 -3.18
CA ALA A 114 -16.13 -1.69 -3.13
C ALA A 114 -15.59 -0.85 -1.93
N PRO A 115 -16.21 0.29 -1.54
CA PRO A 115 -15.82 1.03 -0.34
C PRO A 115 -16.00 0.24 0.96
N LEU A 116 -16.94 -0.71 1.03
CA LEU A 116 -17.15 -1.57 2.20
C LEU A 116 -16.04 -2.63 2.32
N PHE A 117 -15.34 -2.90 1.22
CA PHE A 117 -14.20 -3.79 1.16
C PHE A 117 -12.87 -3.04 1.06
N VAL A 118 -12.73 -1.81 1.55
CA VAL A 118 -11.38 -1.21 1.74
C VAL A 118 -10.70 -1.82 2.95
N GLN A 119 -9.36 -1.83 2.99
CA GLN A 119 -8.57 -2.50 4.04
C GLN A 119 -9.08 -2.18 5.46
N GLY A 120 -9.33 -0.90 5.77
CA GLY A 120 -9.84 -0.49 7.08
C GLY A 120 -11.23 -1.04 7.43
N ASN A 121 -12.09 -1.32 6.44
CA ASN A 121 -13.41 -1.91 6.65
C ASN A 121 -13.41 -3.45 6.62
N ARG A 122 -12.38 -4.08 6.03
CA ARG A 122 -12.22 -5.55 6.08
C ARG A 122 -11.67 -6.02 7.43
N THR A 123 -10.76 -5.25 8.02
CA THR A 123 -10.00 -5.67 9.20
C THR A 123 -10.51 -5.08 10.51
N SER A 124 -11.37 -4.05 10.47
CA SER A 124 -11.94 -3.45 11.67
C SER A 124 -12.95 -4.39 12.37
N PRO A 125 -12.97 -4.42 13.72
CA PRO A 125 -14.03 -5.09 14.49
C PRO A 125 -15.44 -4.57 14.17
N ASN A 126 -15.56 -3.31 13.76
CA ASN A 126 -16.82 -2.71 13.29
C ASN A 126 -16.90 -2.65 11.76
N GLY A 127 -16.06 -3.42 11.07
CA GLY A 127 -15.99 -3.50 9.62
C GLY A 127 -17.15 -4.30 9.00
N PHE A 128 -17.29 -4.22 7.68
CA PHE A 128 -18.39 -4.84 6.94
C PHE A 128 -18.50 -6.35 7.23
N LEU A 129 -17.38 -7.08 7.15
CA LEU A 129 -17.36 -8.53 7.36
C LEU A 129 -17.68 -8.91 8.81
N SER A 130 -17.21 -8.13 9.79
CA SER A 130 -17.46 -8.34 11.22
C SER A 130 -18.92 -8.08 11.61
N GLN A 131 -19.64 -7.27 10.83
CA GLN A 131 -21.06 -6.93 11.06
C GLN A 131 -22.05 -7.80 10.27
N LEU A 132 -21.57 -8.69 9.39
CA LEU A 132 -22.46 -9.60 8.68
C LEU A 132 -23.15 -10.54 9.67
N PRO A 133 -24.46 -10.82 9.51
CA PRO A 133 -25.13 -11.83 10.31
C PRO A 133 -24.43 -13.19 10.13
N LYS A 134 -24.41 -14.00 11.19
CA LYS A 134 -23.68 -15.28 11.21
C LYS A 134 -24.07 -16.19 10.04
N ASP A 135 -25.34 -16.20 9.67
CA ASP A 135 -25.86 -17.04 8.60
C ASP A 135 -25.27 -16.66 7.23
N TYR A 136 -25.16 -15.36 6.94
CA TYR A 136 -24.51 -14.85 5.72
C TYR A 136 -23.01 -15.08 5.71
N LEU A 137 -22.36 -14.96 6.87
CA LEU A 137 -20.93 -15.25 6.99
C LEU A 137 -20.65 -16.73 6.68
N SER A 138 -21.54 -17.62 7.12
CA SER A 138 -21.45 -19.04 6.84
C SER A 138 -21.69 -19.39 5.38
N GLU A 139 -22.70 -18.79 4.74
CA GLU A 139 -22.91 -18.94 3.30
C GLU A 139 -21.72 -18.43 2.49
N LEU A 140 -21.17 -17.27 2.86
CA LEU A 140 -19.99 -16.69 2.21
C LEU A 140 -18.76 -17.60 2.36
N ALA A 141 -18.53 -18.14 3.55
CA ALA A 141 -17.41 -19.05 3.81
C ALA A 141 -17.50 -20.30 2.90
N ASN A 142 -18.68 -20.90 2.80
CA ASN A 142 -18.90 -22.07 1.95
C ASN A 142 -18.74 -21.76 0.46
N TYR A 143 -19.13 -20.55 0.03
CA TYR A 143 -18.97 -20.10 -1.34
C TYR A 143 -17.49 -19.88 -1.70
N LEU A 144 -16.70 -19.33 -0.77
CA LEU A 144 -15.27 -19.03 -1.00
C LEU A 144 -14.38 -20.26 -0.92
N GLU A 145 -14.73 -21.23 -0.05
CA GLU A 145 -13.97 -22.46 0.17
C GLU A 145 -14.82 -23.71 -0.12
N PRO A 146 -15.31 -23.91 -1.36
CA PRO A 146 -16.25 -24.98 -1.70
C PRO A 146 -15.64 -26.39 -1.59
N HIS A 147 -14.31 -26.48 -1.44
CA HIS A 147 -13.57 -27.72 -1.28
C HIS A 147 -13.46 -28.18 0.19
N GLN A 148 -13.82 -27.32 1.14
CA GLN A 148 -13.83 -27.64 2.56
C GLN A 148 -15.22 -28.11 3.00
N SER A 149 -15.29 -28.81 4.14
CA SER A 149 -16.59 -29.04 4.77
C SER A 149 -17.18 -27.70 5.20
N PRO A 150 -18.52 -27.55 5.25
CA PRO A 150 -19.13 -26.28 5.65
C PRO A 150 -18.69 -25.80 7.06
N GLN A 151 -18.40 -26.74 7.95
CA GLN A 151 -17.93 -26.42 9.30
C GLN A 151 -16.49 -25.89 9.29
N ASP A 152 -15.61 -26.51 8.49
CA ASP A 152 -14.21 -26.10 8.36
C ASP A 152 -14.06 -24.76 7.64
N ALA A 153 -14.86 -24.53 6.58
CA ALA A 153 -14.89 -23.25 5.86
C ALA A 153 -15.30 -22.11 6.79
N VAL A 154 -16.35 -22.31 7.60
CA VAL A 154 -16.81 -21.33 8.59
C VAL A 154 -15.74 -21.07 9.65
N GLN A 155 -15.06 -22.11 10.12
CA GLN A 155 -14.00 -21.94 11.12
C GLN A 155 -12.80 -21.17 10.55
N THR A 156 -12.36 -21.53 9.34
CA THR A 156 -11.28 -20.84 8.62
C THR A 156 -11.60 -19.36 8.43
N MET A 157 -12.82 -19.03 7.98
CA MET A 157 -13.25 -17.63 7.82
C MET A 157 -13.22 -16.87 9.15
N LYS A 158 -13.67 -17.49 10.26
CA LYS A 158 -13.60 -16.87 11.59
C LYS A 158 -12.17 -16.63 12.04
N ASP A 159 -11.28 -17.60 11.83
CA ASP A 159 -9.87 -17.49 12.21
C ASP A 159 -9.18 -16.37 11.42
N GLU A 160 -9.44 -16.28 10.11
CA GLU A 160 -8.91 -15.20 9.27
C GLU A 160 -9.46 -13.83 9.66
N LEU A 161 -10.75 -13.73 10.02
CA LEU A 161 -11.32 -12.50 10.54
C LEU A 161 -10.70 -12.11 11.89
N GLN A 162 -10.45 -13.07 12.77
CA GLN A 162 -9.79 -12.81 14.04
C GLN A 162 -8.35 -12.32 13.83
N LYS A 163 -7.57 -12.98 12.96
CA LYS A 163 -6.22 -12.53 12.58
C LYS A 163 -6.23 -11.11 12.02
N ALA A 164 -7.21 -10.80 11.16
CA ALA A 164 -7.38 -9.47 10.58
C ALA A 164 -7.72 -8.42 11.65
N GLN A 165 -8.59 -8.76 12.60
CA GLN A 165 -8.93 -7.90 13.75
C GLN A 165 -7.73 -7.68 14.67
N ASP A 166 -6.99 -8.73 15.01
CA ASP A 166 -5.79 -8.64 15.84
C ASP A 166 -4.73 -7.75 15.17
N PHE A 167 -4.51 -7.94 13.87
CA PHE A 167 -3.63 -7.08 13.08
C PHE A 167 -4.14 -5.63 13.05
N TYR A 168 -5.45 -5.42 12.88
CA TYR A 168 -6.04 -4.08 12.93
C TYR A 168 -5.80 -3.40 14.28
N GLN A 169 -5.90 -4.12 15.40
CA GLN A 169 -5.61 -3.56 16.72
C GLN A 169 -4.16 -3.10 16.84
N GLN A 170 -3.21 -3.79 16.19
CA GLN A 170 -1.79 -3.39 16.19
C GLN A 170 -1.53 -2.09 15.41
N ILE A 171 -2.29 -1.82 14.34
CA ILE A 171 -2.07 -0.66 13.46
C ILE A 171 -3.09 0.47 13.65
N ARG A 172 -4.14 0.22 14.42
CA ARG A 172 -5.17 1.20 14.79
C ARG A 172 -4.52 2.27 15.66
N MET A 173 -4.76 3.53 15.33
CA MET A 173 -4.41 4.65 16.21
C MET A 173 -5.54 4.90 17.22
N PHE A 174 -6.76 5.07 16.74
CA PHE A 174 -7.94 5.25 17.60
C PHE A 174 -9.23 4.82 16.87
N SER A 175 -10.29 4.64 17.64
CA SER A 175 -11.67 4.47 17.17
C SER A 175 -12.65 5.30 18.01
N TYR A 176 -13.86 5.49 17.52
CA TYR A 176 -14.95 6.14 18.24
C TYR A 176 -16.30 5.63 17.73
N ASP A 177 -17.34 5.68 18.56
CA ASP A 177 -18.72 5.42 18.11
C ASP A 177 -19.34 6.73 17.63
N ALA A 178 -19.74 6.77 16.35
CA ALA A 178 -20.39 7.93 15.75
C ALA A 178 -21.74 8.25 16.42
N LYS A 179 -22.39 7.28 17.07
CA LYS A 179 -23.65 7.47 17.81
C LYS A 179 -23.43 8.19 19.15
N GLU A 180 -22.21 8.18 19.68
CA GLU A 180 -21.85 8.85 20.93
C GLU A 180 -21.42 10.31 20.72
N VAL A 181 -21.42 10.81 19.48
CA VAL A 181 -21.14 12.20 19.20
C VAL A 181 -22.25 13.07 19.81
N ALA A 182 -21.87 13.92 20.77
CA ALA A 182 -22.81 14.74 21.52
C ALA A 182 -22.27 16.15 21.75
N PHE A 183 -23.18 17.12 21.91
CA PHE A 183 -22.81 18.48 22.27
C PHE A 183 -22.72 18.65 23.79
N SER A 184 -21.60 19.20 24.26
CA SER A 184 -21.40 19.63 25.64
C SER A 184 -21.22 21.15 25.71
N LYS A 185 -21.71 21.78 26.79
CA LYS A 185 -21.51 23.23 27.00
C LYS A 185 -20.04 23.60 27.24
N GLN A 186 -19.24 22.66 27.73
CA GLN A 186 -17.86 22.90 28.14
C GLN A 186 -16.88 22.73 26.98
N ASN A 187 -17.04 21.68 26.18
CA ASN A 187 -16.11 21.31 25.10
C ASN A 187 -16.73 21.44 23.71
N GLY A 188 -18.02 21.76 23.60
CA GLY A 188 -18.72 21.79 22.33
C GLY A 188 -19.07 20.39 21.84
N THR A 189 -19.16 20.22 20.52
CA THR A 189 -19.47 18.93 19.88
C THR A 189 -18.29 17.97 20.06
N GLN A 190 -18.49 16.83 20.70
CA GLN A 190 -17.40 15.96 21.15
C GLN A 190 -17.73 14.47 21.06
N VAL A 191 -16.68 13.64 21.12
CA VAL A 191 -16.75 12.19 21.25
C VAL A 191 -15.52 11.66 21.99
N THR A 192 -15.71 10.58 22.76
CA THR A 192 -14.62 9.85 23.40
C THR A 192 -13.90 8.98 22.38
N LEU A 193 -12.58 8.99 22.42
CA LEU A 193 -11.74 8.13 21.59
C LEU A 193 -11.29 6.91 22.38
N ASP A 194 -11.44 5.75 21.76
CA ASP A 194 -10.82 4.50 22.18
C ASP A 194 -9.44 4.39 21.50
N SER A 195 -8.43 4.88 22.21
CA SER A 195 -7.04 5.05 21.75
C SER A 195 -6.21 3.78 21.91
N SER A 196 -5.25 3.55 21.02
CA SER A 196 -4.21 2.52 21.18
C SER A 196 -2.93 3.08 21.80
N ASP A 197 -2.07 2.20 22.32
CA ASP A 197 -0.73 2.56 22.80
C ASP A 197 0.10 3.34 21.76
N ALA A 198 -0.07 3.00 20.47
CA ALA A 198 0.61 3.69 19.38
C ALA A 198 0.16 5.15 19.27
N PHE A 199 -1.14 5.42 19.45
CA PHE A 199 -1.67 6.77 19.47
C PHE A 199 -1.22 7.54 20.72
N GLU A 200 -1.19 6.91 21.90
CA GLU A 200 -0.70 7.56 23.11
C GLU A 200 0.78 7.95 22.98
N LYS A 201 1.60 7.06 22.40
CA LYS A 201 3.01 7.31 22.11
C LYS A 201 3.17 8.45 21.11
N TRP A 202 2.45 8.41 19.98
CA TRP A 202 2.45 9.49 18.98
C TRP A 202 2.01 10.83 19.58
N PHE A 203 0.93 10.83 20.35
CA PHE A 203 0.45 12.04 21.02
C PHE A 203 1.54 12.59 21.94
N SER A 204 2.28 11.74 22.65
CA SER A 204 3.32 12.16 23.58
C SER A 204 4.58 12.71 22.89
N THR A 205 4.90 12.28 21.66
CA THR A 205 6.12 12.72 20.94
C THR A 205 5.99 14.05 20.21
N LEU A 206 4.76 14.58 20.04
CA LEU A 206 4.56 15.83 19.32
C LEU A 206 5.15 17.03 20.05
N PRO A 207 5.88 17.91 19.34
CA PRO A 207 6.47 19.11 19.95
C PRO A 207 5.39 20.13 20.35
N LEU A 208 5.59 20.79 21.49
CA LEU A 208 4.74 21.88 21.94
C LEU A 208 4.84 23.07 20.97
N LYS A 209 3.67 23.62 20.59
CA LYS A 209 3.51 24.85 19.81
C LYS A 209 4.21 24.89 18.44
N THR A 210 4.69 23.75 17.94
CA THR A 210 5.30 23.64 16.62
C THR A 210 4.33 22.90 15.68
N PRO A 211 3.83 23.56 14.62
CA PRO A 211 2.99 22.92 13.61
C PRO A 211 3.72 21.80 12.87
N VAL A 212 3.08 20.64 12.81
CA VAL A 212 3.47 19.48 12.00
C VAL A 212 2.43 19.35 10.90
N GLN A 213 2.86 19.38 9.64
CA GLN A 213 1.94 19.20 8.51
C GLN A 213 1.48 17.74 8.45
N LEU A 214 0.15 17.52 8.42
CA LEU A 214 -0.43 16.18 8.28
C LEU A 214 -0.74 15.84 6.82
N ASN A 215 -1.33 16.77 6.09
CA ASN A 215 -1.64 16.64 4.67
C ASN A 215 -1.73 18.04 4.03
N GLU A 216 -2.11 18.15 2.75
CA GLU A 216 -2.21 19.45 2.07
C GLU A 216 -3.15 20.45 2.75
N LYS A 217 -4.11 19.97 3.55
CA LYS A 217 -5.17 20.77 4.17
C LYS A 217 -4.96 21.04 5.65
N TYR A 218 -4.41 20.09 6.42
CA TYR A 218 -4.36 20.16 7.87
C TYR A 218 -2.95 20.10 8.43
N SER A 219 -2.74 20.87 9.49
CA SER A 219 -1.58 20.78 10.37
C SER A 219 -2.04 20.43 11.79
N VAL A 220 -1.16 19.78 12.54
CA VAL A 220 -1.35 19.44 13.96
C VAL A 220 -0.29 20.12 14.81
N PHE A 221 -0.67 20.58 15.99
CA PHE A 221 0.27 21.07 16.99
C PHE A 221 -0.31 20.88 18.40
N LYS A 222 0.58 20.71 19.37
CA LYS A 222 0.19 20.74 20.78
C LYS A 222 0.03 22.18 21.27
N LEU A 223 -1.10 22.45 21.91
CA LEU A 223 -1.35 23.69 22.65
C LEU A 223 -0.68 23.63 24.03
N ASP A 224 -0.79 22.47 24.67
CA ASP A 224 -0.18 22.09 25.95
C ASP A 224 0.07 20.57 25.95
N ASP A 225 0.57 20.03 27.07
CA ASP A 225 0.93 18.61 27.17
C ASP A 225 -0.26 17.66 26.97
N ASN A 226 -1.47 18.13 27.25
CA ASN A 226 -2.71 17.35 27.23
C ASN A 226 -3.65 17.73 26.08
N THR A 227 -3.36 18.80 25.34
CA THR A 227 -4.26 19.32 24.30
C THR A 227 -3.54 19.45 22.97
N LEU A 228 -4.07 18.74 21.98
CA LEU A 228 -3.68 18.81 20.59
C LEU A 228 -4.74 19.57 19.79
N ALA A 229 -4.31 20.39 18.83
CA ALA A 229 -5.18 21.05 17.87
C ALA A 229 -4.86 20.58 16.45
N MET A 230 -5.89 20.34 15.65
CA MET A 230 -5.80 20.08 14.22
C MET A 230 -6.68 21.07 13.46
N ASN A 231 -6.09 21.84 12.55
CA ASN A 231 -6.82 22.79 11.69
C ASN A 231 -5.97 23.16 10.45
N SER A 232 -6.52 23.94 9.53
CA SER A 232 -5.81 24.40 8.31
C SER A 232 -5.05 25.71 8.52
N GLY A 233 -4.80 26.10 9.77
CA GLY A 233 -4.20 27.37 10.15
C GLY A 233 -4.94 28.06 11.32
N PRO A 234 -4.34 29.12 11.92
CA PRO A 234 -4.91 29.81 13.06
C PRO A 234 -6.35 30.29 12.81
N GLY A 235 -7.26 30.03 13.75
CA GLY A 235 -8.66 30.47 13.68
C GLY A 235 -9.55 29.75 12.67
N THR A 236 -9.03 28.72 11.98
CA THR A 236 -9.81 27.92 11.02
C THR A 236 -10.55 26.75 11.70
N ARG A 237 -11.56 26.20 11.02
CA ARG A 237 -12.33 25.06 11.52
C ARG A 237 -11.45 23.81 11.62
N GLY A 238 -11.72 23.00 12.62
CA GLY A 238 -11.01 21.76 12.88
C GLY A 238 -11.42 21.19 14.23
N ILE A 239 -10.50 20.46 14.86
CA ILE A 239 -10.75 19.74 16.12
C ILE A 239 -9.64 20.00 17.14
N GLN A 240 -9.96 19.72 18.40
CA GLN A 240 -9.02 19.54 19.48
C GLN A 240 -9.13 18.12 20.02
N ILE A 241 -8.02 17.54 20.46
CA ILE A 241 -7.98 16.27 21.17
C ILE A 241 -7.37 16.53 22.54
N LYS A 242 -8.15 16.25 23.59
CA LYS A 242 -7.79 16.48 24.99
C LYS A 242 -7.57 15.14 25.68
N ARG A 243 -6.45 15.00 26.38
CA ARG A 243 -6.17 13.88 27.28
C ARG A 243 -6.77 14.16 28.65
N GLU A 244 -7.68 13.30 29.09
CA GLU A 244 -8.30 13.31 30.41
C GLU A 244 -8.00 11.98 31.11
N GLY A 245 -6.91 11.95 31.89
CA GLY A 245 -6.39 10.72 32.49
C GLY A 245 -5.91 9.72 31.43
N ASN A 246 -6.56 8.56 31.38
CA ASN A 246 -6.30 7.49 30.41
C ASN A 246 -7.23 7.55 29.19
N SER A 247 -8.06 8.59 29.07
CA SER A 247 -9.00 8.74 27.97
C SER A 247 -8.67 9.97 27.13
N PHE A 248 -9.08 9.92 25.87
CA PHE A 248 -8.94 11.06 24.95
C PHE A 248 -10.32 11.50 24.50
N ILE A 249 -10.56 12.80 24.49
CA ILE A 249 -11.81 13.40 24.00
C ILE A 249 -11.47 14.25 22.78
N ALA A 250 -12.06 13.92 21.64
CA ALA A 250 -12.02 14.75 20.47
C ALA A 250 -13.22 15.68 20.47
N CYS A 251 -12.99 16.99 20.32
CA CYS A 251 -14.04 17.98 20.23
C CYS A 251 -13.79 18.95 19.07
N ASN A 252 -14.85 19.51 18.52
CA ASN A 252 -14.74 20.62 17.58
C ASN A 252 -13.99 21.78 18.24
N ASN A 253 -13.20 22.51 17.45
CA ASN A 253 -12.63 23.76 17.94
C ASN A 253 -13.70 24.87 17.93
N GLN A 254 -13.43 25.99 18.62
CA GLN A 254 -14.39 27.09 18.70
C GLN A 254 -14.80 27.65 17.33
N ALA A 255 -13.89 27.67 16.36
CA ALA A 255 -14.21 28.13 15.01
C ALA A 255 -15.19 27.18 14.28
N ALA A 256 -15.06 25.87 14.48
CA ALA A 256 -15.98 24.88 13.94
C ALA A 256 -17.36 24.95 14.60
N ASP A 257 -17.44 25.10 15.92
CA ASP A 257 -18.73 25.17 16.61
C ASP A 257 -19.43 26.55 16.48
N ARG A 258 -18.68 27.63 16.26
CA ARG A 258 -19.20 29.00 16.00
C ARG A 258 -19.50 29.25 14.53
N ALA A 259 -19.02 28.41 13.63
CA ALA A 259 -19.25 28.61 12.22
C ALA A 259 -20.69 28.26 11.83
N MET A 260 -21.45 29.31 11.52
CA MET A 260 -22.43 29.42 10.43
C MET A 260 -23.91 29.65 10.77
N LYS A 261 -24.44 30.46 9.83
CA LYS A 261 -25.77 30.61 9.23
C LYS A 261 -26.50 29.29 8.92
N ALA A 262 -26.80 28.47 9.92
CA ALA A 262 -27.81 27.41 9.79
C ALA A 262 -29.21 27.96 10.08
N VAL A 263 -30.23 27.47 9.37
CA VAL A 263 -31.62 27.95 9.53
C VAL A 263 -32.30 27.28 10.74
N THR A 264 -31.88 26.05 11.09
CA THR A 264 -32.43 25.27 12.21
C THR A 264 -31.34 24.71 13.13
N GLN A 265 -31.72 24.24 14.33
CA GLN A 265 -30.78 23.59 15.26
C GLN A 265 -30.35 22.19 14.80
N GLU A 266 -31.20 21.49 14.05
CA GLU A 266 -30.90 20.14 13.54
C GLU A 266 -29.83 20.21 12.44
N ASP A 267 -29.94 21.16 11.53
CA ASP A 267 -28.92 21.41 10.49
C ASP A 267 -27.57 21.77 11.11
N LEU A 268 -27.59 22.56 12.18
CA LEU A 268 -26.40 22.97 12.92
C LEU A 268 -25.72 21.76 13.59
N ALA A 269 -26.50 20.85 14.18
CA ALA A 269 -25.97 19.63 14.78
C ALA A 269 -25.37 18.70 13.71
N LEU A 270 -26.03 18.58 12.55
CA LEU A 270 -25.57 17.75 11.45
C LEU A 270 -24.25 18.26 10.86
N GLU A 271 -24.09 19.57 10.65
CA GLU A 271 -22.83 20.16 10.19
C GLU A 271 -21.70 19.98 11.21
N ARG A 272 -21.97 20.20 12.50
CA ARG A 272 -20.96 20.05 13.56
C ARG A 272 -20.46 18.61 13.67
N ASN A 273 -21.37 17.65 13.59
CA ASN A 273 -21.05 16.23 13.58
C ASN A 273 -20.23 15.87 12.33
N ALA A 274 -20.62 16.40 11.16
CA ALA A 274 -19.88 16.20 9.91
C ALA A 274 -18.45 16.76 9.97
N ASN A 275 -18.24 17.93 10.59
CA ASN A 275 -16.90 18.50 10.78
C ASN A 275 -16.03 17.61 11.68
N LEU A 276 -16.57 17.18 12.83
CA LEU A 276 -15.84 16.32 13.77
C LEU A 276 -15.48 14.99 13.09
N ALA A 277 -16.44 14.35 12.43
CA ALA A 277 -16.25 13.08 11.74
C ALA A 277 -15.23 13.19 10.59
N THR A 278 -15.34 14.22 9.76
CA THR A 278 -14.40 14.46 8.65
C THR A 278 -13.00 14.72 9.17
N SER A 279 -12.87 15.54 10.21
CA SER A 279 -11.56 15.86 10.81
C SER A 279 -10.92 14.61 11.44
N LEU A 280 -11.69 13.80 12.17
CA LEU A 280 -11.19 12.54 12.72
C LEU A 280 -10.84 11.52 11.63
N ALA A 281 -11.59 11.47 10.54
CA ALA A 281 -11.29 10.62 9.39
C ALA A 281 -9.98 11.05 8.71
N GLU A 282 -9.77 12.35 8.53
CA GLU A 282 -8.53 12.91 7.96
C GLU A 282 -7.34 12.72 8.88
N LEU A 283 -7.49 12.88 10.19
CA LEU A 283 -6.45 12.56 11.16
C LEU A 283 -6.10 11.08 11.11
N LYS A 284 -7.12 10.20 11.18
CA LYS A 284 -6.93 8.76 11.12
C LYS A 284 -6.23 8.36 9.82
N LYS A 285 -6.66 8.93 8.69
CA LYS A 285 -6.01 8.74 7.40
C LYS A 285 -4.56 9.19 7.48
N ALA A 286 -4.26 10.43 7.89
CA ALA A 286 -2.89 10.95 7.95
C ALA A 286 -1.96 10.07 8.82
N LEU A 287 -2.44 9.61 9.97
CA LEU A 287 -1.67 8.74 10.87
C LEU A 287 -1.52 7.31 10.34
N GLN A 288 -2.42 6.87 9.45
CA GLN A 288 -2.37 5.55 8.80
C GLN A 288 -1.70 5.59 7.42
N THR A 289 -1.64 6.76 6.78
CA THR A 289 -1.01 7.03 5.47
C THR A 289 0.37 7.65 5.59
N GLU A 290 0.87 7.92 6.81
CA GLU A 290 2.32 8.04 6.96
C GLU A 290 2.94 6.81 6.30
N PRO A 291 3.93 6.97 5.42
CA PRO A 291 4.48 5.87 4.64
C PRO A 291 5.30 4.97 5.55
N LYS A 292 4.73 4.31 6.57
CA LYS A 292 5.47 3.79 7.74
C LYS A 292 6.71 4.67 7.93
N LYS A 293 6.53 5.98 8.18
CA LYS A 293 7.63 6.70 8.80
C LYS A 293 7.84 5.89 10.04
N GLU A 294 8.95 5.16 9.99
CA GLU A 294 9.32 4.17 10.96
C GLU A 294 8.91 4.78 12.29
N VAL A 295 8.08 4.06 13.05
CA VAL A 295 8.26 4.16 14.49
C VAL A 295 9.75 4.02 14.61
N ALA A 296 10.42 5.11 15.01
CA ALA A 296 11.80 5.12 15.41
C ALA A 296 11.88 4.26 16.68
N ASN A 297 11.56 2.98 16.53
CA ASN A 297 12.16 1.89 17.22
C ASN A 297 13.54 1.85 16.59
N GLU A 298 14.47 2.52 17.26
CA GLU A 298 15.87 2.11 17.32
C GLU A 298 16.31 1.22 16.14
N LYS A 299 16.67 1.83 15.01
CA LYS A 299 17.36 1.16 13.90
C LYS A 299 16.67 -0.14 13.45
N SER A 300 15.71 -0.09 12.52
CA SER A 300 15.24 -1.33 11.86
C SER A 300 16.46 -2.09 11.34
N GLN A 301 16.78 -3.23 11.96
CA GLN A 301 17.94 -3.99 11.56
C GLN A 301 17.70 -4.50 10.13
N PRO A 302 18.63 -4.27 9.19
CA PRO A 302 18.51 -4.73 7.82
C PRO A 302 18.09 -6.20 7.74
N PHE A 303 18.68 -7.04 8.57
CA PHE A 303 18.23 -8.40 8.85
C PHE A 303 17.95 -8.54 10.33
N SER A 304 16.78 -9.05 10.70
CA SER A 304 16.42 -9.34 12.09
C SER A 304 16.19 -10.84 12.27
N TYR A 305 16.44 -11.35 13.47
CA TYR A 305 16.34 -12.77 13.78
C TYR A 305 16.19 -12.98 15.29
N ASN A 306 15.70 -14.14 15.68
CA ASN A 306 15.59 -14.55 17.07
C ASN A 306 16.79 -15.42 17.45
N ASP A 307 17.66 -14.94 18.35
CA ASP A 307 18.84 -15.68 18.82
C ASP A 307 18.50 -17.07 19.39
N LYS A 308 17.28 -17.24 19.93
CA LYS A 308 16.80 -18.53 20.47
C LYS A 308 16.48 -19.56 19.38
N GLU A 309 16.34 -19.13 18.13
CA GLU A 309 16.07 -20.00 16.98
C GLU A 309 17.34 -20.44 16.25
N ILE A 310 18.52 -20.03 16.74
CA ILE A 310 19.79 -20.52 16.22
C ILE A 310 19.88 -22.03 16.49
N ALA A 311 19.98 -22.81 15.42
CA ALA A 311 20.01 -24.27 15.50
C ALA A 311 21.02 -24.87 14.54
N PHE A 312 21.53 -26.05 14.87
CA PHE A 312 22.39 -26.82 13.99
C PHE A 312 21.56 -27.70 13.04
N SER A 313 21.79 -27.55 11.73
CA SER A 313 21.23 -28.42 10.68
C SER A 313 22.32 -29.23 10.01
N LYS A 314 22.03 -30.50 9.67
CA LYS A 314 22.96 -31.35 8.91
C LYS A 314 23.24 -30.83 7.50
N GLN A 315 22.33 -30.04 6.92
CA GLN A 315 22.45 -29.54 5.55
C GLN A 315 23.19 -28.20 5.45
N ASN A 316 22.99 -27.33 6.44
CA ASN A 316 23.47 -25.93 6.38
C ASN A 316 24.38 -25.56 7.55
N GLY A 317 24.60 -26.45 8.51
CA GLY A 317 25.38 -26.14 9.70
C GLY A 317 24.58 -25.32 10.71
N THR A 318 25.28 -24.55 11.54
CA THR A 318 24.65 -23.63 12.51
C THR A 318 23.96 -22.49 11.76
N GLN A 319 22.65 -22.32 11.94
CA GLN A 319 21.85 -21.42 11.12
C GLN A 319 20.71 -20.73 11.89
N VAL A 320 20.18 -19.67 11.30
CA VAL A 320 18.96 -18.98 11.75
C VAL A 320 18.21 -18.38 10.55
N THR A 321 16.89 -18.37 10.62
CA THR A 321 16.03 -17.68 9.64
C THR A 321 16.05 -16.18 9.92
N LEU A 322 16.14 -15.38 8.86
CA LEU A 322 16.16 -13.93 8.93
C LEU A 322 14.85 -13.35 8.39
N ASP A 323 14.30 -12.39 9.12
CA ASP A 323 13.35 -11.43 8.55
C ASP A 323 14.11 -10.24 7.97
N ALA A 324 13.93 -10.02 6.68
CA ALA A 324 14.67 -9.03 5.90
C ALA A 324 13.76 -7.84 5.58
N SER A 325 14.25 -6.63 5.87
CA SER A 325 13.60 -5.40 5.43
C SER A 325 13.51 -5.30 3.90
N ASP A 326 12.60 -4.46 3.40
CA ASP A 326 12.51 -4.19 1.95
C ASP A 326 13.81 -3.59 1.39
N TYR A 327 14.52 -2.80 2.20
CA TYR A 327 15.85 -2.31 1.86
C TYR A 327 16.83 -3.47 1.65
N SER A 328 16.91 -4.42 2.59
CA SER A 328 17.81 -5.57 2.49
C SER A 328 17.47 -6.51 1.34
N LYS A 329 16.17 -6.70 1.07
CA LYS A 329 15.71 -7.48 -0.09
C LYS A 329 16.20 -6.85 -1.40
N LYS A 330 16.05 -5.53 -1.55
CA LYS A 330 16.53 -4.78 -2.71
C LYS A 330 18.05 -4.81 -2.80
N TRP A 331 18.74 -4.50 -1.70
CA TRP A 331 20.19 -4.50 -1.61
C TRP A 331 20.79 -5.86 -1.99
N PHE A 332 20.24 -6.96 -1.45
CA PHE A 332 20.68 -8.31 -1.77
C PHE A 332 20.52 -8.60 -3.26
N ALA A 333 19.38 -8.21 -3.86
CA ALA A 333 19.11 -8.41 -5.27
C ALA A 333 20.07 -7.62 -6.17
N THR A 334 20.34 -6.36 -5.84
CA THR A 334 21.19 -5.46 -6.64
C THR A 334 22.68 -5.60 -6.35
N PHE A 335 23.09 -6.33 -5.30
CA PHE A 335 24.50 -6.51 -5.00
C PHE A 335 25.20 -7.25 -6.16
N PRO A 336 26.33 -6.73 -6.68
CA PRO A 336 26.96 -7.26 -7.88
C PRO A 336 27.56 -8.65 -7.66
N LEU A 337 27.33 -9.54 -8.62
CA LEU A 337 27.91 -10.88 -8.63
C LEU A 337 29.44 -10.82 -8.69
N LYS A 338 30.10 -11.78 -8.04
CA LYS A 338 31.56 -11.95 -8.06
C LYS A 338 32.37 -10.71 -7.67
N THR A 339 31.76 -9.78 -6.93
CA THR A 339 32.40 -8.56 -6.45
C THR A 339 32.60 -8.66 -4.94
N SER A 340 33.81 -8.36 -4.47
CA SER A 340 34.11 -8.25 -3.04
C SER A 340 33.99 -6.81 -2.58
N VAL A 341 33.22 -6.59 -1.52
CA VAL A 341 33.08 -5.28 -0.87
C VAL A 341 33.54 -5.40 0.57
N GLN A 342 34.54 -4.59 0.95
CA GLN A 342 34.98 -4.52 2.33
C GLN A 342 33.86 -3.92 3.21
N LEU A 343 33.49 -4.62 4.28
CA LEU A 343 32.56 -4.10 5.30
C LEU A 343 33.30 -3.30 6.36
N ASN A 344 34.39 -3.87 6.88
CA ASN A 344 35.29 -3.29 7.88
C ASN A 344 36.64 -4.04 7.80
N GLU A 345 37.59 -3.74 8.68
CA GLU A 345 38.93 -4.37 8.70
C GLU A 345 38.90 -5.91 8.76
N ASN A 346 37.83 -6.50 9.27
CA ASN A 346 37.71 -7.94 9.56
C ASN A 346 36.73 -8.70 8.65
N TYR A 347 35.89 -8.01 7.86
CA TYR A 347 34.85 -8.66 7.06
C TYR A 347 34.75 -8.11 5.65
N VAL A 348 34.56 -9.02 4.70
CA VAL A 348 34.29 -8.81 3.28
C VAL A 348 32.97 -9.48 2.93
N ILE A 349 32.12 -8.78 2.17
CA ILE A 349 30.96 -9.41 1.51
C ILE A 349 31.36 -9.81 0.11
N PHE A 350 31.00 -11.04 -0.27
CA PHE A 350 31.14 -11.55 -1.62
C PHE A 350 29.88 -12.28 -2.07
N LYS A 351 29.32 -11.90 -3.23
CA LYS A 351 28.16 -12.59 -3.80
C LYS A 351 28.61 -13.73 -4.70
N LEU A 352 28.36 -14.95 -4.23
CA LEU A 352 28.74 -16.20 -4.90
C LEU A 352 27.85 -16.46 -6.11
N ASP A 353 26.54 -16.29 -5.92
CA ASP A 353 25.49 -16.48 -6.92
C ASP A 353 24.28 -15.59 -6.58
N ASP A 354 23.23 -15.66 -7.39
CA ASP A 354 22.04 -14.82 -7.24
C ASP A 354 21.33 -14.98 -5.89
N ASN A 355 21.53 -16.12 -5.23
CA ASN A 355 20.85 -16.48 -4.00
C ASN A 355 21.79 -16.59 -2.80
N THR A 356 23.10 -16.35 -2.95
CA THR A 356 24.07 -16.58 -1.88
C THR A 356 25.10 -15.47 -1.75
N LEU A 357 25.11 -14.83 -0.57
CA LEU A 357 26.20 -13.96 -0.11
C LEU A 357 27.09 -14.69 0.90
N ALA A 358 28.38 -14.45 0.85
CA ALA A 358 29.35 -14.87 1.86
C ALA A 358 29.88 -13.65 2.60
N ILE A 359 30.10 -13.78 3.92
CA ILE A 359 30.64 -12.75 4.79
C ILE A 359 31.77 -13.38 5.61
N ASN A 360 33.01 -13.02 5.31
CA ASN A 360 34.20 -13.56 5.98
C ASN A 360 35.41 -12.62 5.79
N SER A 361 36.51 -12.90 6.50
CA SER A 361 37.76 -12.14 6.37
C SER A 361 38.59 -12.49 5.12
N GLY A 362 38.18 -13.50 4.35
CA GLY A 362 38.84 -13.97 3.14
C GLY A 362 38.40 -15.37 2.73
N PRO A 363 38.82 -15.87 1.55
CA PRO A 363 38.51 -17.23 1.12
C PRO A 363 38.96 -18.28 2.16
N GLY A 364 38.06 -19.17 2.56
CA GLY A 364 38.37 -20.26 3.50
C GLY A 364 38.44 -19.88 4.98
N THR A 365 38.21 -18.62 5.35
CA THR A 365 38.17 -18.19 6.77
C THR A 365 36.79 -18.35 7.39
N PRO A 366 36.68 -18.47 8.73
CA PRO A 366 35.40 -18.49 9.43
C PRO A 366 34.54 -17.25 9.11
N GLY A 367 33.23 -17.46 9.02
CA GLY A 367 32.25 -16.44 8.71
C GLY A 367 30.88 -17.04 8.47
N ILE A 368 30.02 -16.34 7.74
CA ILE A 368 28.65 -16.78 7.45
C ILE A 368 28.32 -16.72 5.96
N ARG A 369 27.21 -17.35 5.58
CA ARG A 369 26.53 -17.18 4.31
C ARG A 369 25.10 -16.74 4.56
N ILE A 370 24.62 -15.81 3.74
CA ILE A 370 23.20 -15.44 3.67
C ILE A 370 22.64 -16.05 2.39
N LYS A 371 21.72 -17.00 2.53
CA LYS A 371 21.04 -17.68 1.43
C LYS A 371 19.62 -17.16 1.29
N ARG A 372 19.17 -16.93 0.06
CA ARG A 372 17.78 -16.64 -0.28
C ARG A 372 17.09 -17.92 -0.73
N GLU A 373 16.05 -18.33 -0.01
CA GLU A 373 15.21 -19.48 -0.34
C GLU A 373 13.77 -18.98 -0.55
N GLY A 374 13.45 -18.65 -1.81
CA GLY A 374 12.18 -18.02 -2.17
C GLY A 374 12.01 -16.64 -1.55
N ASN A 375 11.07 -16.53 -0.60
CA ASN A 375 10.74 -15.29 0.12
C ASN A 375 11.49 -15.12 1.44
N PHE A 376 12.28 -16.11 1.85
CA PHE A 376 12.98 -16.12 3.13
C PHE A 376 14.49 -16.04 2.96
N PHE A 377 15.17 -15.57 3.99
CA PHE A 377 16.63 -15.53 4.07
C PHE A 377 17.09 -16.43 5.22
N ILE A 378 18.18 -17.15 5.00
CA ILE A 378 18.80 -18.00 6.01
C ILE A 378 20.25 -17.55 6.16
N ALA A 379 20.63 -17.21 7.39
CA ALA A 379 22.04 -17.03 7.74
C ALA A 379 22.59 -18.36 8.27
N CYS A 380 23.68 -18.84 7.72
CA CYS A 380 24.34 -20.05 8.19
C CYS A 380 25.85 -19.84 8.32
N ASN A 381 26.46 -20.44 9.32
CA ASN A 381 27.91 -20.52 9.41
C ASN A 381 28.47 -21.17 8.14
N ASN A 382 29.65 -20.70 7.72
CA ASN A 382 30.40 -21.43 6.70
C ASN A 382 31.10 -22.65 7.33
N LEU A 383 31.62 -23.53 6.46
CA LEU A 383 32.26 -24.77 6.90
C LEU A 383 33.47 -24.53 7.81
N ALA A 384 34.20 -23.42 7.63
CA ALA A 384 35.35 -23.08 8.47
C ALA A 384 34.92 -22.66 9.89
N ALA A 385 33.82 -21.90 10.01
CA ALA A 385 33.23 -21.52 11.29
C ALA A 385 32.62 -22.71 12.04
N ASP A 386 31.94 -23.62 11.35
CA ASP A 386 31.39 -24.80 12.01
C ASP A 386 32.46 -25.83 12.40
N ARG A 387 33.64 -25.80 11.77
CA ARG A 387 34.80 -26.62 12.13
C ARG A 387 35.67 -26.02 13.24
N ALA A 388 35.26 -24.93 13.88
CA ALA A 388 36.07 -24.22 14.86
C ALA A 388 36.60 -25.12 16.00
N VAL A 389 37.94 -25.16 16.05
CA VAL A 389 38.92 -25.60 17.07
C VAL A 389 38.73 -26.99 17.73
N GLN A 390 39.72 -27.86 17.51
CA GLN A 390 39.92 -29.11 18.26
C GLN A 390 40.18 -28.82 19.75
N GLY A 391 39.55 -29.59 20.64
CA GLY A 391 39.78 -29.51 22.10
C GLY A 391 38.70 -28.77 22.89
N LEU A 392 37.63 -28.29 22.24
CA LEU A 392 36.45 -27.72 22.91
C LEU A 392 35.45 -28.81 23.31
N THR A 393 34.78 -28.61 24.45
CA THR A 393 33.59 -29.35 24.82
C THR A 393 32.42 -29.03 23.86
N GLN A 394 31.39 -29.88 23.85
CA GLN A 394 30.22 -29.70 22.98
C GLN A 394 29.47 -28.38 23.25
N GLU A 395 29.45 -27.93 24.51
CA GLU A 395 28.84 -26.65 24.91
C GLU A 395 29.67 -25.46 24.41
N GLU A 396 30.99 -25.49 24.58
CA GLU A 396 31.89 -24.45 24.09
C GLU A 396 31.87 -24.34 22.56
N LEU A 397 31.81 -25.48 21.86
CA LEU A 397 31.66 -25.56 20.41
C LEU A 397 30.36 -24.90 19.94
N THR A 398 29.26 -25.15 20.66
CA THR A 398 27.93 -24.59 20.33
C THR A 398 27.90 -23.08 20.60
N SER A 399 28.47 -22.65 21.73
CA SER A 399 28.63 -21.23 22.08
C SER A 399 29.48 -20.48 21.04
N ALA A 400 30.61 -21.04 20.63
CA ALA A 400 31.50 -20.43 19.63
C ALA A 400 30.83 -20.30 18.25
N ARG A 401 30.08 -21.32 17.81
CA ARG A 401 29.34 -21.30 16.54
C ARG A 401 28.23 -20.26 16.53
N ASN A 402 27.47 -20.16 17.63
CA ASN A 402 26.42 -19.15 17.77
C ASN A 402 27.02 -17.75 17.83
N ALA A 403 28.13 -17.57 18.56
CA ALA A 403 28.83 -16.29 18.66
C ALA A 403 29.35 -15.81 17.28
N ASN A 404 29.90 -16.71 16.46
CA ASN A 404 30.32 -16.37 15.09
C ASN A 404 29.14 -15.89 14.22
N LEU A 405 28.01 -16.59 14.28
CA LEU A 405 26.80 -16.27 13.52
C LEU A 405 26.28 -14.87 13.92
N VAL A 406 26.13 -14.64 15.22
CA VAL A 406 25.64 -13.37 15.80
C VAL A 406 26.60 -12.21 15.50
N ALA A 407 27.90 -12.41 15.70
CA ALA A 407 28.90 -11.37 15.44
C ALA A 407 28.90 -10.96 13.96
N SER A 408 28.89 -11.93 13.05
CA SER A 408 28.89 -11.67 11.60
C SER A 408 27.61 -10.96 11.14
N LEU A 409 26.43 -11.34 11.67
CA LEU A 409 25.16 -10.67 11.37
C LEU A 409 25.12 -9.25 11.94
N THR A 410 25.66 -9.06 13.14
CA THR A 410 25.76 -7.74 13.79
C THR A 410 26.60 -6.77 12.94
N GLU A 411 27.74 -7.23 12.43
CA GLU A 411 28.60 -6.41 11.56
C GLU A 411 27.94 -6.09 10.23
N LEU A 412 27.26 -7.08 9.61
CA LEU A 412 26.50 -6.84 8.38
C LEU A 412 25.43 -5.76 8.59
N ASN A 413 24.63 -5.90 9.65
CA ASN A 413 23.58 -4.94 9.98
C ASN A 413 24.14 -3.54 10.22
N ARG A 414 25.25 -3.44 10.96
CA ARG A 414 25.92 -2.16 11.20
C ARG A 414 26.38 -1.51 9.91
N ALA A 415 27.00 -2.28 9.02
CA ALA A 415 27.51 -1.75 7.76
C ALA A 415 26.40 -1.29 6.80
N LEU A 416 25.29 -2.03 6.75
CA LEU A 416 24.12 -1.68 5.95
C LEU A 416 23.39 -0.45 6.50
N GLN A 417 23.34 -0.29 7.81
CA GLN A 417 22.79 0.91 8.45
C GLN A 417 23.66 2.16 8.24
N ALA A 418 24.97 2.00 8.07
CA ALA A 418 25.90 3.12 7.88
C ALA A 418 25.90 3.69 6.45
N LYS A 419 25.42 2.95 5.44
CA LYS A 419 25.61 3.26 4.00
C LYS A 419 24.45 3.93 3.21
N PRO A 420 23.35 4.48 3.77
CA PRO A 420 22.32 5.10 2.91
C PRO A 420 22.75 6.42 2.21
N LYS A 421 23.96 6.96 2.47
CA LYS A 421 24.41 8.25 1.90
C LYS A 421 25.46 8.20 0.77
N GLU A 422 26.06 7.06 0.43
CA GLU A 422 27.17 7.01 -0.55
C GLU A 422 26.89 6.23 -1.84
N GLN A 423 25.72 5.60 -1.99
CA GLN A 423 25.39 4.88 -3.24
C GLN A 423 24.78 5.78 -4.34
N ALA A 424 24.65 7.09 -4.10
CA ALA A 424 24.20 8.06 -5.11
C ALA A 424 25.34 8.66 -5.98
N VAL A 425 26.61 8.32 -5.74
CA VAL A 425 27.76 8.99 -6.42
C VAL A 425 28.60 8.06 -7.31
N VAL A 426 28.35 6.75 -7.32
CA VAL A 426 29.18 5.79 -8.11
C VAL A 426 28.60 5.49 -9.49
N ALA A 427 27.37 5.94 -9.80
CA ALA A 427 26.76 5.75 -11.11
C ALA A 427 27.20 6.77 -12.19
N GLU A 428 27.98 7.80 -11.83
CA GLU A 428 28.32 8.92 -12.75
C GLU A 428 29.82 9.11 -13.06
N LYS A 429 30.70 8.16 -12.68
CA LYS A 429 32.15 8.29 -12.94
C LYS A 429 32.83 7.06 -13.56
N THR A 430 32.11 6.31 -14.40
CA THR A 430 32.74 5.29 -15.24
C THR A 430 32.24 5.34 -16.69
N GLU A 431 32.16 6.54 -17.26
CA GLU A 431 32.27 6.73 -18.71
C GLU A 431 33.26 7.86 -18.97
N VAL A 432 34.11 7.66 -19.98
CA VAL A 432 35.16 8.55 -20.49
C VAL A 432 36.50 8.52 -19.72
N CYS A 433 37.30 7.49 -20.00
CA CYS A 433 38.70 7.70 -20.39
C CYS A 433 39.25 6.45 -21.10
N SER A 434 38.97 6.36 -22.39
CA SER A 434 39.79 5.65 -23.36
C SER A 434 39.73 6.42 -24.68
N VAL A 435 40.84 6.40 -25.43
CA VAL A 435 41.16 7.20 -26.63
C VAL A 435 41.67 8.62 -26.26
N GLN A 436 42.95 8.97 -26.37
CA GLN A 436 44.03 8.55 -27.28
C GLN A 436 45.31 8.11 -26.57
#